data_AF-A0A926B9Q4-F1
#
_entry.id   AF-A0A926B9Q4-F1
#
_cell.length_a   1.000
_cell.length_b   1.000
_cell.length_c   1.000
_cell.angle_alpha   90.00
_cell.angle_beta   90.00
_cell.angle_gamma   90.00
#
_symmetry.space_group_name_H-M   'P 1'
#
loop_
_entity.id
_entity.type
_entity.pdbx_description
1 polymer ?
#
loop_
_entity_poly.entity_id
_entity_poly.type
_entity_poly.pdbx_seq_one_letter_code
_entity_poly.pdbx_strand_id
1 'polypeptide(L)'
;MNNYRKTLRIATVFGVVAALSGVAITFAAAGTERSAAPPKKKSVAKPKPTTVPSTTQTGFTDNTPLTEEQKIVHTLNRIGFGPRPGDVERVKTMGLSAYIAQQLNPEKMDDSAVEAKLSDFPILGHSNAELASAYYDTLRTGVEAKQLQSKIAERMKASGQDMETMSPDQLAESPQKRAANMRKMYAAATPEEREKLQEMMKKRQKEGRKDGIQDASRALQVAKVVRATESDRQLHEVMSDFWGNHFNIDIRKNQCRVLKVADEREVIRKNSLGKFRDLLGASAHSPAMMIYLDNANNVAPQPENPRREKMRQAMMDRMAKNGDPLTQAVVATKRGKQGLNENYAREIMELHT
;
A
#
# COMPACT_ATOMS: atom_id res chain seq x y z
N MET A 1 35.11 20.35 -39.86
CA MET A 1 35.59 20.71 -38.52
C MET A 1 34.38 20.66 -37.58
N ASN A 2 34.12 19.51 -36.93
CA ASN A 2 34.50 19.23 -35.53
C ASN A 2 34.03 20.35 -34.57
N ASN A 3 33.26 20.15 -33.51
CA ASN A 3 32.81 19.00 -32.73
C ASN A 3 31.69 19.53 -31.82
N TYR A 4 30.68 18.73 -31.47
CA TYR A 4 30.09 18.64 -30.10
C TYR A 4 28.91 17.66 -30.11
N ARG A 5 29.20 16.38 -30.43
CA ARG A 5 28.43 15.25 -29.90
C ARG A 5 29.11 14.83 -28.60
N LYS A 6 28.52 15.16 -27.45
CA LYS A 6 28.88 14.52 -26.18
C LYS A 6 27.80 13.52 -25.81
N THR A 7 28.07 12.27 -26.20
CA THR A 7 27.56 11.06 -25.57
C THR A 7 27.86 11.09 -24.07
N LEU A 8 26.82 11.16 -23.23
CA LEU A 8 26.95 10.83 -21.81
C LEU A 8 26.65 9.35 -21.63
N ARG A 9 27.71 8.53 -21.63
CA ARG A 9 27.67 7.14 -21.19
C ARG A 9 27.48 7.15 -19.68
N ILE A 10 26.30 6.75 -19.18
CA ILE A 10 26.12 6.46 -17.75
C ILE A 10 26.78 5.11 -17.50
N ALA A 11 27.96 5.16 -16.88
CA ALA A 11 28.71 4.00 -16.45
C ALA A 11 27.98 3.30 -15.30
N THR A 12 27.67 2.03 -15.53
CA THR A 12 27.30 1.04 -14.51
C THR A 12 28.42 0.95 -13.47
N VAL A 13 28.17 1.41 -12.24
CA VAL A 13 29.02 1.09 -11.09
C VAL A 13 28.20 0.17 -10.18
N PHE A 14 28.41 -1.14 -10.36
CA PHE A 14 28.05 -2.16 -9.37
C PHE A 14 28.95 -1.99 -8.14
N GLY A 15 28.49 -1.18 -7.19
CA GLY A 15 29.05 -1.12 -5.84
C GLY A 15 28.38 -2.17 -4.96
N VAL A 16 29.08 -3.28 -4.73
CA VAL A 16 28.72 -4.33 -3.76
C VAL A 16 28.79 -3.73 -2.35
N VAL A 17 27.63 -3.43 -1.77
CA VAL A 17 27.46 -3.33 -0.32
C VAL A 17 26.29 -4.23 0.05
N ALA A 18 26.63 -5.39 0.59
CA ALA A 18 25.68 -6.32 1.20
C ALA A 18 25.08 -5.66 2.46
N ALA A 19 23.98 -4.92 2.29
CA ALA A 19 23.23 -4.39 3.41
C ALA A 19 22.41 -5.50 4.06
N LEU A 20 22.86 -5.95 5.23
CA LEU A 20 22.12 -6.72 6.23
C LEU A 20 21.02 -5.85 6.88
N SER A 21 20.18 -5.20 6.08
CA SER A 21 18.97 -4.51 6.55
C SER A 21 17.79 -5.46 6.45
N GLY A 22 17.80 -6.49 7.31
CA GLY A 22 16.61 -7.26 7.60
C GLY A 22 15.62 -6.39 8.35
N VAL A 23 14.74 -5.68 7.63
CA VAL A 23 13.57 -5.02 8.22
C VAL A 23 12.84 -6.07 9.05
N ALA A 24 12.75 -5.83 10.36
CA ALA A 24 12.01 -6.66 11.28
C ALA A 24 10.53 -6.59 10.87
N ILE A 25 10.03 -7.61 10.16
CA ILE A 25 8.59 -7.81 10.08
C ILE A 25 8.20 -8.47 11.41
N THR A 26 7.92 -7.64 12.40
CA THR A 26 7.23 -8.05 13.62
C THR A 26 5.82 -8.49 13.25
N PHE A 27 5.61 -9.80 13.15
CA PHE A 27 4.28 -10.39 13.27
C PHE A 27 3.85 -10.32 14.73
N ALA A 28 3.31 -9.17 15.14
CA ALA A 28 2.39 -9.10 16.26
C ALA A 28 1.04 -9.68 15.79
N ALA A 29 0.95 -11.01 15.79
CA ALA A 29 -0.33 -11.68 15.87
C ALA A 29 -0.78 -11.62 17.35
N ALA A 30 -1.23 -10.45 17.75
CA ALA A 30 -2.00 -10.23 18.96
C ALA A 30 -3.01 -9.15 18.61
N GLY A 31 -4.28 -9.55 18.55
CA GLY A 31 -5.37 -8.60 18.63
C GLY A 31 -5.30 -7.91 19.99
N THR A 32 -4.59 -6.80 20.05
CA THR A 32 -5.01 -5.69 20.90
C THR A 32 -5.51 -4.65 19.93
N GLU A 33 -6.83 -4.49 19.87
CA GLU A 33 -7.42 -3.26 19.38
C GLU A 33 -6.80 -2.13 20.20
N ARG A 34 -5.82 -1.42 19.61
CA ARG A 34 -5.65 -0.01 19.97
C ARG A 34 -6.82 0.70 19.31
N SER A 35 -7.95 0.69 20.02
CA SER A 35 -8.78 1.88 20.04
C SER A 35 -7.83 3.04 20.32
N ALA A 36 -7.60 3.87 19.30
CA ALA A 36 -6.90 5.12 19.48
C ALA A 36 -7.82 5.98 20.34
N ALA A 37 -7.69 5.84 21.67
CA ALA A 37 -8.13 6.89 22.57
C ALA A 37 -7.49 8.19 22.07
N PRO A 38 -8.27 9.27 21.86
CA PRO A 38 -7.70 10.54 21.47
C PRO A 38 -6.62 10.92 22.47
N PRO A 39 -5.47 11.47 22.01
CA PRO A 39 -4.41 11.86 22.93
C PRO A 39 -4.99 12.75 24.02
N LYS A 40 -4.75 12.38 25.30
CA LYS A 40 -5.08 13.24 26.44
C LYS A 40 -4.45 14.60 26.16
N LYS A 41 -5.28 15.63 25.95
CA LYS A 41 -4.86 17.02 25.81
C LYS A 41 -4.02 17.37 27.04
N LYS A 42 -2.70 17.41 26.90
CA LYS A 42 -1.88 18.17 27.85
C LYS A 42 -2.34 19.61 27.74
N SER A 43 -2.78 20.20 28.84
CA SER A 43 -3.14 21.60 28.91
C SER A 43 -1.88 22.44 28.67
N VAL A 44 -1.59 22.71 27.40
CA VAL A 44 -0.67 23.78 27.04
C VAL A 44 -1.39 25.07 27.41
N ALA A 45 -0.79 25.85 28.31
CA ALA A 45 -1.31 27.17 28.67
C ALA A 45 -1.51 27.97 27.37
N LYS A 46 -2.73 28.49 27.19
CA LYS A 46 -3.11 29.32 26.05
C LYS A 46 -2.10 30.49 25.99
N PRO A 47 -1.29 30.65 24.92
CA PRO A 47 -0.57 31.89 24.73
C PRO A 47 -1.62 33.02 24.64
N LYS A 48 -1.37 34.11 25.38
CA LYS A 48 -2.18 35.34 25.29
C LYS A 48 -2.32 35.70 23.80
N PRO A 49 -3.52 36.06 23.31
CA PRO A 49 -3.68 36.46 21.92
C PRO A 49 -2.81 37.68 21.67
N THR A 50 -1.71 37.47 20.94
CA THR A 50 -0.99 38.57 20.32
C THR A 50 -1.93 39.10 19.24
N THR A 51 -2.45 40.31 19.46
CA THR A 51 -3.18 41.07 18.45
C THR A 51 -2.27 41.29 17.26
N VAL A 52 -2.35 40.39 16.28
CA VAL A 52 -1.87 40.67 14.93
C VAL A 52 -2.78 41.79 14.42
N PRO A 53 -2.25 42.94 13.97
CA PRO A 53 -3.09 43.95 13.35
C PRO A 53 -3.83 43.29 12.19
N SER A 54 -5.15 43.23 12.32
CA SER A 54 -6.03 42.76 11.27
C SER A 54 -5.95 43.78 10.15
N THR A 55 -4.98 43.62 9.25
CA THR A 55 -5.04 44.28 7.95
C THR A 55 -6.28 43.69 7.29
N THR A 56 -7.37 44.45 7.31
CA THR A 56 -8.54 44.22 6.48
C THR A 56 -8.01 44.02 5.06
N GLN A 57 -7.95 42.77 4.58
CA GLN A 57 -7.73 42.52 3.17
C GLN A 57 -8.90 43.19 2.46
N THR A 58 -8.63 44.36 1.91
CA THR A 58 -9.51 45.03 0.94
C THR A 58 -9.88 43.96 -0.09
N GLY A 59 -11.18 43.71 -0.25
CA GLY A 59 -11.70 42.55 -0.94
C GLY A 59 -11.03 42.29 -2.29
N PHE A 60 -10.85 41.02 -2.62
CA PHE A 60 -10.57 40.53 -3.97
C PHE A 60 -11.74 40.91 -4.89
N THR A 61 -11.78 42.17 -5.31
CA THR A 61 -12.82 42.78 -6.16
C THR A 61 -12.24 43.16 -7.53
N ASP A 62 -11.03 42.70 -7.83
CA ASP A 62 -10.47 42.81 -9.15
C ASP A 62 -11.18 41.84 -10.11
N ASN A 63 -12.24 42.37 -10.75
CA ASN A 63 -13.00 41.68 -11.79
C ASN A 63 -12.38 41.89 -13.18
N THR A 64 -11.11 42.29 -13.27
CA THR A 64 -10.43 42.41 -14.56
C THR A 64 -10.46 41.06 -15.28
N PRO A 65 -10.98 41.00 -16.53
CA PRO A 65 -10.99 39.76 -17.29
C PRO A 65 -9.57 39.23 -17.49
N LEU A 66 -9.37 37.93 -17.24
CA LEU A 66 -8.08 37.27 -17.45
C LEU A 66 -7.64 37.41 -18.92
N THR A 67 -6.35 37.67 -19.13
CA THR A 67 -5.74 37.55 -20.46
C THR A 67 -5.78 36.10 -20.94
N GLU A 68 -5.61 35.87 -22.24
CA GLU A 68 -5.59 34.50 -22.80
C GLU A 68 -4.52 33.62 -22.15
N GLU A 69 -3.33 34.16 -21.93
CA GLU A 69 -2.26 33.44 -21.22
C GLU A 69 -2.64 33.13 -19.77
N GLN A 70 -3.24 34.08 -19.05
CA GLN A 70 -3.72 33.85 -17.69
C GLN A 70 -4.83 32.79 -17.62
N LYS A 71 -5.75 32.77 -18.60
CA LYS A 71 -6.77 31.70 -18.71
C LYS A 71 -6.14 30.33 -18.93
N ILE A 72 -5.12 30.25 -19.79
CA ILE A 72 -4.38 29.01 -20.06
C ILE A 72 -3.70 28.51 -18.78
N VAL A 73 -2.92 29.37 -18.13
CA VAL A 73 -2.22 29.02 -16.88
C VAL A 73 -3.22 28.63 -15.78
N HIS A 74 -4.31 29.39 -15.63
CA HIS A 74 -5.37 29.06 -14.69
C HIS A 74 -5.98 27.68 -14.98
N THR A 75 -6.27 27.38 -16.25
CA THR A 75 -6.80 26.08 -16.64
C THR A 75 -5.82 24.95 -16.33
N LEU A 76 -4.55 25.09 -16.70
CA LEU A 76 -3.51 24.09 -16.41
C LEU A 76 -3.35 23.80 -14.91
N ASN A 77 -3.55 24.81 -14.06
CA ASN A 77 -3.55 24.65 -12.59
C ASN A 77 -4.84 24.00 -12.05
N ARG A 78 -5.96 24.11 -12.77
CA ARG A 78 -7.27 23.61 -12.29
C ARG A 78 -7.59 22.20 -12.77
N ILE A 79 -7.14 21.83 -13.97
CA ILE A 79 -7.42 20.52 -14.58
C ILE A 79 -6.15 19.70 -14.80
N GLY A 80 -5.07 20.02 -14.09
CA GLY A 80 -3.79 19.34 -14.14
C GLY A 80 -2.95 19.67 -12.91
N PHE A 81 -1.70 19.19 -12.88
CA PHE A 81 -0.76 19.48 -11.79
C PHE A 81 -0.03 20.83 -11.96
N GLY A 82 -0.55 21.70 -12.83
CA GLY A 82 0.07 22.96 -13.23
C GLY A 82 0.85 22.87 -14.54
N PRO A 83 1.30 24.03 -15.08
CA PRO A 83 2.01 24.09 -16.35
C PRO A 83 3.42 23.48 -16.26
N ARG A 84 3.72 22.53 -17.15
CA ARG A 84 5.08 22.04 -17.41
C ARG A 84 5.77 22.92 -18.47
N PRO A 85 7.11 22.86 -18.60
CA PRO A 85 7.82 23.58 -19.66
C PRO A 85 7.23 23.26 -21.05
N GLY A 86 6.78 24.30 -21.76
CA GLY A 86 6.17 24.19 -23.09
C GLY A 86 4.65 23.95 -23.12
N ASP A 87 4.00 23.70 -21.97
CA ASP A 87 2.55 23.45 -21.93
C ASP A 87 1.75 24.71 -22.32
N VAL A 88 2.17 25.90 -21.87
CA VAL A 88 1.47 27.15 -22.18
C VAL A 88 1.52 27.44 -23.68
N GLU A 89 2.68 27.29 -24.30
CA GLU A 89 2.88 27.46 -25.74
C GLU A 89 2.06 26.44 -26.53
N ARG A 90 2.08 25.17 -26.12
CA ARG A 90 1.27 24.11 -26.74
C ARG A 90 -0.22 24.46 -26.71
N VAL A 91 -0.73 24.88 -25.56
CA VAL A 91 -2.15 25.24 -25.40
C VAL A 91 -2.49 26.51 -26.20
N LYS A 92 -1.59 27.50 -26.25
CA LYS A 92 -1.75 28.69 -27.12
C LYS A 92 -1.86 28.29 -28.59
N THR A 93 -1.05 27.33 -29.05
CA THR A 93 -1.07 26.87 -30.45
C THR A 93 -2.31 26.06 -30.79
N MET A 94 -2.73 25.12 -29.94
CA MET A 94 -3.90 24.27 -30.23
C MET A 94 -5.24 24.94 -29.90
N GLY A 95 -5.23 25.95 -29.04
CA GLY A 95 -6.42 26.60 -28.49
C GLY A 95 -6.93 25.92 -27.21
N LEU A 96 -7.38 26.74 -26.25
CA LEU A 96 -7.82 26.28 -24.94
C LEU A 96 -8.99 25.29 -25.00
N SER A 97 -9.98 25.54 -25.86
CA SER A 97 -11.14 24.66 -26.02
C SER A 97 -10.75 23.28 -26.55
N ALA A 98 -9.79 23.21 -27.49
CA ALA A 98 -9.28 21.94 -28.01
C ALA A 98 -8.51 21.17 -26.92
N TYR A 99 -7.72 21.87 -26.10
CA TYR A 99 -7.02 21.27 -24.96
C TYR A 99 -8.02 20.65 -23.96
N ILE A 100 -9.06 21.39 -23.57
CA ILE A 100 -10.08 20.87 -22.64
C ILE A 100 -10.80 19.66 -23.24
N ALA A 101 -11.19 19.72 -24.52
CA ALA A 101 -11.83 18.59 -25.20
C ALA A 101 -10.93 17.34 -25.22
N GLN A 102 -9.63 17.52 -25.42
CA GLN A 102 -8.65 16.42 -25.37
C GLN A 102 -8.58 15.81 -23.96
N GLN A 103 -8.49 16.63 -22.91
CA GLN A 103 -8.43 16.17 -21.52
C GLN A 103 -9.68 15.39 -21.06
N LEU A 104 -10.84 15.70 -21.63
CA LEU A 104 -12.10 14.98 -21.39
C LEU A 104 -12.19 13.63 -22.11
N ASN A 105 -11.25 13.33 -23.02
CA ASN A 105 -11.21 12.08 -23.80
C ASN A 105 -9.82 11.43 -23.71
N PRO A 106 -9.34 11.06 -22.49
CA PRO A 106 -7.97 10.57 -22.28
C PRO A 106 -7.65 9.30 -23.07
N GLU A 107 -8.64 8.46 -23.39
CA GLU A 107 -8.49 7.25 -24.18
C GLU A 107 -8.03 7.51 -25.63
N LYS A 108 -8.20 8.73 -26.13
CA LYS A 108 -7.73 9.17 -27.47
C LYS A 108 -6.31 9.72 -27.43
N MET A 109 -5.72 9.87 -26.25
CA MET A 109 -4.37 10.40 -26.06
C MET A 109 -3.39 9.24 -25.96
N ASP A 110 -2.23 9.37 -26.62
CA ASP A 110 -1.15 8.40 -26.45
C ASP A 110 -0.48 8.57 -25.08
N ASP A 111 -0.30 7.46 -24.38
CA ASP A 111 0.39 7.40 -23.08
C ASP A 111 1.42 6.25 -23.06
N SER A 112 1.76 5.73 -24.25
CA SER A 112 2.63 4.55 -24.43
C SER A 112 4.03 4.74 -23.82
N ALA A 113 4.58 5.95 -23.86
CA ALA A 113 5.87 6.26 -23.24
C ALA A 113 5.83 6.13 -21.70
N VAL A 114 4.73 6.53 -21.08
CA VAL A 114 4.51 6.38 -19.64
C VAL A 114 4.32 4.90 -19.30
N GLU A 115 3.50 4.18 -20.06
CA GLU A 115 3.30 2.74 -19.87
C GLU A 115 4.62 1.95 -20.04
N ALA A 116 5.47 2.34 -20.98
CA ALA A 116 6.79 1.73 -21.17
C ALA A 116 7.67 1.91 -19.93
N LYS A 117 7.68 3.09 -19.30
CA LYS A 117 8.42 3.32 -18.05
C LYS A 117 7.86 2.53 -16.87
N LEU A 118 6.54 2.36 -16.81
CA LEU A 118 5.89 1.61 -15.74
C LEU A 118 6.00 0.10 -15.90
N SER A 119 6.41 -0.39 -17.08
CA SER A 119 6.66 -1.82 -17.33
C SER A 119 7.79 -2.40 -16.46
N ASP A 120 8.68 -1.55 -15.91
CA ASP A 120 9.70 -1.93 -14.92
C ASP A 120 9.10 -2.38 -13.58
N PHE A 121 7.79 -2.20 -13.37
CA PHE A 121 7.06 -2.61 -12.17
C PHE A 121 5.95 -3.63 -12.51
N PRO A 122 6.27 -4.91 -12.74
CA PRO A 122 5.31 -5.94 -13.15
C PRO A 122 4.09 -6.07 -12.23
N ILE A 123 4.27 -5.83 -10.93
CA ILE A 123 3.19 -5.87 -9.94
C ILE A 123 2.03 -4.91 -10.23
N LEU A 124 2.27 -3.83 -10.99
CA LEU A 124 1.22 -2.91 -11.46
C LEU A 124 0.26 -3.56 -12.47
N GLY A 125 0.72 -4.60 -13.16
CA GLY A 125 -0.04 -5.36 -14.15
C GLY A 125 -0.70 -6.63 -13.62
N HIS A 126 -0.33 -7.09 -12.42
CA HIS A 126 -0.87 -8.33 -11.87
C HIS A 126 -2.40 -8.26 -11.65
N SER A 127 -3.06 -9.40 -11.85
CA SER A 127 -4.46 -9.63 -11.49
C SER A 127 -4.64 -9.70 -9.97
N ASN A 128 -5.89 -9.54 -9.50
CA ASN A 128 -6.22 -9.73 -8.09
C ASN A 128 -5.80 -11.11 -7.56
N ALA A 129 -5.87 -12.16 -8.38
CA ALA A 129 -5.48 -13.51 -8.01
C ALA A 129 -3.96 -13.65 -7.83
N GLU A 130 -3.17 -13.10 -8.77
CA GLU A 130 -1.70 -13.09 -8.69
C GLU A 130 -1.22 -12.27 -7.49
N LEU A 131 -1.82 -11.10 -7.26
CA LEU A 131 -1.54 -10.25 -6.09
C LEU A 131 -1.84 -11.00 -4.78
N ALA A 132 -3.02 -11.61 -4.67
CA ALA A 132 -3.40 -12.39 -3.50
C ALA A 132 -2.45 -13.58 -3.27
N SER A 133 -2.08 -14.31 -4.33
CA SER A 133 -1.13 -15.42 -4.24
C SER A 133 0.23 -14.96 -3.74
N ALA A 134 0.79 -13.90 -4.34
CA ALA A 134 2.07 -13.33 -3.91
C ALA A 134 2.03 -12.89 -2.44
N TYR A 135 0.87 -12.36 -2.00
CA TYR A 135 0.66 -11.99 -0.61
C TYR A 135 0.72 -13.20 0.33
N TYR A 136 -0.07 -14.23 0.04
CA TYR A 136 -0.13 -15.43 0.87
C TYR A 136 1.15 -16.25 0.86
N ASP A 137 1.88 -16.31 -0.26
CA ASP A 137 3.18 -16.99 -0.31
C ASP A 137 4.20 -16.30 0.60
N THR A 138 4.24 -14.97 0.61
CA THR A 138 5.11 -14.22 1.53
C THR A 138 4.73 -14.48 2.99
N LEU A 139 3.42 -14.51 3.30
CA LEU A 139 2.95 -14.85 4.65
C LEU A 139 3.34 -16.27 5.04
N ARG A 140 3.15 -17.25 4.15
CA ARG A 140 3.47 -18.65 4.39
C ARG A 140 4.95 -18.85 4.68
N THR A 141 5.82 -18.29 3.85
CA THR A 141 7.28 -18.35 4.07
C THR A 141 7.66 -17.68 5.41
N GLY A 142 6.99 -16.59 5.78
CA GLY A 142 7.20 -15.91 7.06
C GLY A 142 6.76 -16.73 8.28
N VAL A 143 5.59 -17.37 8.21
CA VAL A 143 5.05 -18.23 9.28
C VAL A 143 5.92 -19.48 9.45
N GLU A 144 6.31 -20.13 8.34
CA GLU A 144 7.20 -21.28 8.35
C GLU A 144 8.55 -20.94 9.00
N ALA A 145 9.15 -19.81 8.63
CA ALA A 145 10.40 -19.34 9.23
C ALA A 145 10.24 -19.08 10.74
N LYS A 146 9.14 -18.43 11.16
CA LYS A 146 8.88 -18.15 12.57
C LYS A 146 8.68 -19.43 13.38
N GLN A 147 7.92 -20.40 12.87
CA GLN A 147 7.73 -21.69 13.53
C GLN A 147 9.05 -22.46 13.69
N LEU A 148 9.89 -22.47 12.65
CA LEU A 148 11.21 -23.10 12.72
C LEU A 148 12.11 -22.42 13.75
N GLN A 149 12.13 -21.08 13.78
CA GLN A 149 12.86 -20.30 14.78
C GLN A 149 12.36 -20.59 16.20
N SER A 150 11.05 -20.68 16.41
CA SER A 150 10.47 -21.03 17.71
C SER A 150 10.88 -22.43 18.17
N LYS A 151 10.88 -23.43 17.27
CA LYS A 151 11.35 -24.80 17.59
C LYS A 151 12.82 -24.82 18.02
N ILE A 152 13.67 -24.10 17.30
CA ILE A 152 15.10 -23.99 17.66
C ILE A 152 15.26 -23.29 19.01
N ALA A 153 14.51 -22.20 19.24
CA ALA A 153 14.54 -21.46 20.50
C ALA A 153 14.08 -22.31 21.70
N GLU A 154 13.02 -23.11 21.55
CA GLU A 154 12.55 -24.04 22.58
C GLU A 154 13.60 -25.11 22.90
N ARG A 155 14.26 -25.67 21.87
CA ARG A 155 15.35 -26.64 22.05
C ARG A 155 16.55 -26.02 22.76
N MET A 156 16.92 -24.79 22.40
CA MET A 156 17.98 -24.04 23.06
C MET A 156 17.67 -23.79 24.54
N LYS A 157 16.44 -23.36 24.84
CA LYS A 157 15.96 -23.17 26.22
C LYS A 157 16.02 -24.47 27.03
N ALA A 158 15.62 -25.59 26.43
CA ALA A 158 15.72 -26.91 27.07
C ALA A 158 17.18 -27.34 27.33
N SER A 159 18.13 -26.79 26.58
CA SER A 159 19.58 -27.07 26.69
C SER A 159 20.33 -26.06 27.57
N GLY A 160 19.62 -25.15 28.26
CA GLY A 160 20.22 -24.10 29.11
C GLY A 160 20.93 -22.98 28.35
N GLN A 161 20.73 -22.89 27.02
CA GLN A 161 21.27 -21.82 26.18
C GLN A 161 20.21 -20.74 25.96
N ASP A 162 20.05 -19.83 26.91
CA ASP A 162 19.03 -18.79 26.80
C ASP A 162 19.36 -17.75 25.71
N MET A 163 18.36 -17.42 24.90
CA MET A 163 18.39 -16.21 24.09
C MET A 163 18.02 -15.01 24.96
N GLU A 164 18.72 -13.89 24.79
CA GLU A 164 18.30 -12.64 25.41
C GLU A 164 16.91 -12.25 24.88
N THR A 165 15.91 -12.27 25.76
CA THR A 165 14.56 -11.78 25.45
C THR A 165 14.62 -10.26 25.33
N MET A 166 14.46 -9.76 24.11
CA MET A 166 14.46 -8.33 23.83
C MET A 166 13.07 -7.89 23.39
N SER A 167 12.63 -6.72 23.86
CA SER A 167 11.41 -6.09 23.35
C SER A 167 11.57 -5.68 21.88
N PRO A 168 10.46 -5.49 21.13
CA PRO A 168 10.51 -5.00 19.74
C PRO A 168 11.31 -3.70 19.57
N ASP A 169 11.24 -2.80 20.56
CA ASP A 169 11.97 -1.53 20.55
C ASP A 169 13.48 -1.75 20.77
N GLN A 170 13.85 -2.64 21.70
CA GLN A 170 15.26 -3.00 21.93
C GLN A 170 15.90 -3.70 20.72
N LEU A 171 15.10 -4.44 19.94
CA LEU A 171 15.52 -5.07 18.69
C LEU A 171 15.74 -4.05 17.56
N ALA A 172 15.09 -2.89 17.60
CA ALA A 172 15.31 -1.81 16.64
C ALA A 172 16.56 -0.98 16.96
N GLU A 173 16.92 -0.85 18.25
CA GLU A 173 18.02 0.01 18.72
C GLU A 173 19.43 -0.61 18.62
N SER A 174 19.58 -1.93 18.49
CA SER A 174 20.92 -2.57 18.37
C SER A 174 21.00 -3.69 17.32
N PRO A 175 21.45 -3.37 16.10
CA PRO A 175 21.72 -4.35 15.05
C PRO A 175 22.73 -5.45 15.47
N GLN A 176 23.70 -5.11 16.34
CA GLN A 176 24.73 -6.02 16.82
C GLN A 176 24.15 -7.13 17.70
N LYS A 177 23.25 -6.78 18.64
CA LYS A 177 22.58 -7.77 19.51
C LYS A 177 21.69 -8.71 18.72
N ARG A 178 20.99 -8.19 17.69
CA ARG A 178 20.24 -9.02 16.73
C ARG A 178 21.14 -10.01 16.00
N ALA A 179 22.28 -9.56 15.48
CA ALA A 179 23.23 -10.42 14.79
C ALA A 179 23.79 -11.50 15.72
N ALA A 180 24.07 -11.18 16.99
CA ALA A 180 24.52 -12.12 18.00
C ALA A 180 23.47 -13.20 18.32
N ASN A 181 22.20 -12.82 18.55
CA ASN A 181 21.12 -13.77 18.79
C ASN A 181 20.87 -14.66 17.56
N MET A 182 20.89 -14.09 16.36
CA MET A 182 20.79 -14.87 15.13
C MET A 182 21.95 -15.86 15.00
N ARG A 183 23.19 -15.45 15.30
CA ARG A 183 24.37 -16.33 15.25
C ARG A 183 24.27 -17.48 16.25
N LYS A 184 23.80 -17.23 17.47
CA LYS A 184 23.52 -18.27 18.48
C LYS A 184 22.46 -19.25 17.99
N MET A 185 21.35 -18.75 17.44
CA MET A 185 20.28 -19.56 16.88
C MET A 185 20.76 -20.42 15.69
N TYR A 186 21.52 -19.84 14.76
CA TYR A 186 22.13 -20.59 13.64
C TYR A 186 23.11 -21.66 14.14
N ALA A 187 23.89 -21.38 15.19
CA ALA A 187 24.80 -22.37 15.77
C ALA A 187 24.06 -23.54 16.43
N ALA A 188 22.92 -23.29 17.06
CA ALA A 188 22.09 -24.31 17.70
C ALA A 188 21.20 -25.11 16.73
N ALA A 189 21.02 -24.63 15.49
CA ALA A 189 20.25 -25.33 14.45
C ALA A 189 21.00 -26.55 13.90
N THR A 190 20.27 -27.62 13.56
CA THR A 190 20.83 -28.80 12.86
C THR A 190 21.25 -28.43 11.43
N PRO A 191 22.09 -29.22 10.75
CA PRO A 191 22.47 -28.96 9.36
C PRO A 191 21.25 -28.76 8.43
N GLU A 192 20.24 -29.63 8.54
CA GLU A 192 18.99 -29.54 7.77
C GLU A 192 18.19 -28.27 8.09
N GLU A 193 18.08 -27.89 9.36
CA GLU A 193 17.37 -26.68 9.77
C GLU A 193 18.08 -25.41 9.29
N ARG A 194 19.42 -25.40 9.27
CA ARG A 194 20.23 -24.29 8.75
C ARG A 194 19.99 -24.12 7.26
N GLU A 195 20.02 -25.22 6.51
CA GLU A 195 19.75 -25.20 5.06
C GLU A 195 18.34 -24.67 4.79
N LYS A 196 17.33 -25.20 5.50
CA LYS A 196 15.95 -24.75 5.39
C LYS A 196 15.78 -23.26 5.72
N LEU A 197 16.43 -22.77 6.77
CA LEU A 197 16.39 -21.36 7.13
C LEU A 197 17.07 -20.48 6.07
N GLN A 198 18.19 -20.93 5.50
CA GLN A 198 18.85 -20.23 4.39
C GLN A 198 17.98 -20.20 3.14
N GLU A 199 17.33 -21.32 2.80
CA GLU A 199 16.42 -21.41 1.67
C GLU A 199 15.22 -20.47 1.85
N MET A 200 14.59 -20.47 3.03
CA MET A 200 13.51 -19.54 3.36
C MET A 200 13.96 -18.08 3.29
N MET A 201 15.17 -17.75 3.76
CA MET A 201 15.72 -16.39 3.66
C MET A 201 15.96 -15.99 2.20
N LYS A 202 16.51 -16.88 1.37
CA LYS A 202 16.67 -16.66 -0.07
C LYS A 202 15.31 -16.46 -0.75
N LYS A 203 14.33 -17.29 -0.40
CA LYS A 203 12.96 -17.21 -0.92
C LYS A 203 12.30 -15.89 -0.53
N ARG A 204 12.36 -15.47 0.73
CA ARG A 204 11.87 -14.16 1.19
C ARG A 204 12.59 -13.00 0.53
N GLN A 205 13.90 -13.11 0.33
CA GLN A 205 14.68 -12.08 -0.36
C GLN A 205 14.29 -11.99 -1.83
N LYS A 206 14.00 -13.11 -2.50
CA LYS A 206 13.50 -13.14 -3.88
C LYS A 206 12.08 -12.59 -3.97
N GLU A 207 11.19 -13.08 -3.10
CA GLU A 207 9.81 -12.60 -2.96
C GLU A 207 9.76 -11.09 -2.68
N GLY A 208 10.77 -10.49 -2.02
CA GLY A 208 10.81 -9.06 -1.73
C GLY A 208 11.56 -8.15 -2.72
N ARG A 209 12.12 -8.66 -3.84
CA ARG A 209 13.06 -7.90 -4.70
C ARG A 209 12.59 -7.63 -6.13
N LYS A 210 11.55 -8.30 -6.62
CA LYS A 210 11.07 -8.14 -8.00
C LYS A 210 9.54 -8.16 -8.13
N ASP A 211 8.84 -8.92 -7.30
CA ASP A 211 7.39 -9.16 -7.43
C ASP A 211 6.64 -9.06 -6.08
N GLY A 212 7.26 -8.43 -5.08
CA GLY A 212 6.85 -8.57 -3.69
C GLY A 212 5.79 -7.59 -3.20
N ILE A 213 5.08 -7.98 -2.13
CA ILE A 213 4.22 -7.09 -1.32
C ILE A 213 4.94 -5.76 -0.97
N GLN A 214 6.27 -5.82 -0.73
CA GLN A 214 7.06 -4.64 -0.38
C GLN A 214 7.20 -3.66 -1.56
N ASP A 215 7.19 -4.17 -2.79
CA ASP A 215 7.29 -3.38 -4.01
C ASP A 215 5.94 -2.80 -4.42
N ALA A 216 4.80 -3.41 -4.06
CA ALA A 216 3.46 -2.94 -4.44
C ALA A 216 3.21 -1.45 -4.08
N SER A 217 3.46 -1.07 -2.84
CA SER A 217 3.27 0.31 -2.37
C SER A 217 4.23 1.28 -3.06
N ARG A 218 5.50 0.87 -3.25
CA ARG A 218 6.51 1.68 -3.91
C ARG A 218 6.18 1.88 -5.38
N ALA A 219 5.84 0.80 -6.07
CA ALA A 219 5.44 0.79 -7.47
C ALA A 219 4.22 1.70 -7.69
N LEU A 220 3.21 1.62 -6.82
CA LEU A 220 2.04 2.50 -6.91
C LEU A 220 2.41 3.97 -6.73
N GLN A 221 3.25 4.30 -5.74
CA GLN A 221 3.73 5.68 -5.53
C GLN A 221 4.51 6.21 -6.73
N VAL A 222 5.44 5.41 -7.26
CA VAL A 222 6.21 5.76 -8.47
C VAL A 222 5.27 5.95 -9.66
N ALA A 223 4.29 5.07 -9.84
CA ALA A 223 3.33 5.18 -10.93
C ALA A 223 2.56 6.50 -10.90
N LYS A 224 2.10 6.93 -9.71
CA LYS A 224 1.39 8.21 -9.57
C LYS A 224 2.30 9.40 -9.89
N VAL A 225 3.55 9.38 -9.43
CA VAL A 225 4.52 10.45 -9.73
C VAL A 225 4.84 10.51 -11.22
N VAL A 226 5.19 9.38 -11.83
CA VAL A 226 5.53 9.31 -13.27
C VAL A 226 4.37 9.81 -14.11
N ARG A 227 3.14 9.36 -13.83
CA ARG A 227 1.95 9.82 -14.55
C ARG A 227 1.68 11.31 -14.36
N ALA A 228 1.78 11.82 -13.13
CA ALA A 228 1.60 13.24 -12.86
C ALA A 228 2.60 14.11 -13.63
N THR A 229 3.87 13.69 -13.71
CA THR A 229 4.92 14.49 -14.35
C THR A 229 4.97 14.33 -15.87
N GLU A 230 4.65 13.14 -16.38
CA GLU A 230 4.95 12.79 -17.77
C GLU A 230 3.72 12.51 -18.64
N SER A 231 2.60 12.07 -18.06
CA SER A 231 1.40 11.81 -18.85
C SER A 231 0.81 13.11 -19.37
N ASP A 232 0.34 13.11 -20.62
CA ASP A 232 -0.44 14.22 -21.16
C ASP A 232 -1.89 14.18 -20.68
N ARG A 233 -2.35 13.07 -20.09
CA ARG A 233 -3.73 12.88 -19.57
C ARG A 233 -3.94 13.54 -18.20
N GLN A 234 -3.47 14.77 -18.04
CA GLN A 234 -3.39 15.50 -16.76
C GLN A 234 -4.71 15.52 -15.96
N LEU A 235 -5.85 15.78 -16.59
CA LEU A 235 -7.14 15.78 -15.91
C LEU A 235 -7.50 14.39 -15.39
N HIS A 236 -7.25 13.35 -16.17
CA HIS A 236 -7.51 11.97 -15.77
C HIS A 236 -6.68 11.57 -14.55
N GLU A 237 -5.42 12.01 -14.49
CA GLU A 237 -4.50 11.75 -13.38
C GLU A 237 -4.90 12.50 -12.11
N VAL A 238 -5.26 13.78 -12.21
CA VAL A 238 -5.77 14.58 -11.07
C VAL A 238 -7.06 13.96 -10.53
N MET A 239 -8.00 13.60 -11.41
CA MET A 239 -9.26 12.98 -10.99
C MET A 239 -9.05 11.59 -10.39
N SER A 240 -8.10 10.81 -10.90
CA SER A 240 -7.73 9.53 -10.30
C SER A 240 -7.15 9.72 -8.89
N ASP A 241 -6.29 10.73 -8.68
CA ASP A 241 -5.75 11.04 -7.36
C ASP A 241 -6.86 11.50 -6.38
N PHE A 242 -7.74 12.39 -6.85
CA PHE A 242 -8.89 12.87 -6.09
C PHE A 242 -9.79 11.71 -5.62
N TRP A 243 -10.22 10.85 -6.55
CA TRP A 243 -11.09 9.71 -6.22
C TRP A 243 -10.38 8.64 -5.40
N GLY A 244 -9.10 8.41 -5.64
CA GLY A 244 -8.28 7.49 -4.84
C GLY A 244 -8.11 7.96 -3.40
N ASN A 245 -8.12 9.28 -3.16
CA ASN A 245 -8.13 9.87 -1.82
C ASN A 245 -9.53 9.88 -1.19
N HIS A 246 -10.59 10.05 -1.99
CA HIS A 246 -11.97 10.00 -1.49
C HIS A 246 -12.38 8.56 -1.09
N PHE A 247 -12.12 7.58 -1.96
CA PHE A 247 -12.29 6.14 -1.66
C PHE A 247 -11.00 5.54 -1.11
N ASN A 248 -10.48 6.14 -0.03
CA ASN A 248 -9.19 5.77 0.54
C ASN A 248 -9.19 4.35 1.11
N ILE A 249 -8.10 3.63 0.87
CA ILE A 249 -7.83 2.30 1.43
C ILE A 249 -6.44 2.35 2.06
N ASP A 250 -6.35 2.04 3.37
CA ASP A 250 -5.05 1.93 4.02
C ASP A 250 -4.31 0.69 3.51
N ILE A 251 -3.31 0.93 2.66
CA ILE A 251 -2.43 -0.09 2.09
C ILE A 251 -1.72 -0.92 3.16
N ARG A 252 -1.60 -0.47 4.41
CA ARG A 252 -0.91 -1.22 5.47
C ARG A 252 -1.77 -2.37 6.02
N LYS A 253 -3.08 -2.36 5.78
CA LYS A 253 -4.01 -3.38 6.30
C LYS A 253 -3.97 -4.65 5.46
N ASN A 254 -3.54 -5.77 6.06
CA ASN A 254 -3.63 -7.12 5.49
C ASN A 254 -3.27 -7.20 3.99
N GLN A 255 -4.15 -7.79 3.17
CA GLN A 255 -3.99 -7.94 1.72
C GLN A 255 -4.08 -6.61 0.95
N CYS A 256 -4.58 -5.53 1.55
CA CYS A 256 -4.64 -4.22 0.89
C CYS A 256 -3.24 -3.76 0.43
N ARG A 257 -2.19 -4.26 1.10
CA ARG A 257 -0.78 -4.09 0.72
C ARG A 257 -0.49 -4.35 -0.75
N VAL A 258 -1.19 -5.29 -1.37
CA VAL A 258 -1.06 -5.63 -2.79
C VAL A 258 -2.32 -5.28 -3.58
N LEU A 259 -3.50 -5.49 -3.01
CA LEU A 259 -4.77 -5.33 -3.74
C LEU A 259 -5.06 -3.87 -4.11
N LYS A 260 -4.49 -2.88 -3.40
CA LYS A 260 -4.66 -1.47 -3.75
C LYS A 260 -4.14 -1.16 -5.16
N VAL A 261 -3.16 -1.90 -5.65
CA VAL A 261 -2.59 -1.73 -6.99
C VAL A 261 -3.64 -2.04 -8.07
N ALA A 262 -4.34 -3.17 -7.94
CA ALA A 262 -5.42 -3.52 -8.85
C ALA A 262 -6.62 -2.58 -8.70
N ASP A 263 -6.97 -2.21 -7.47
CA ASP A 263 -8.04 -1.22 -7.20
C ASP A 263 -7.78 0.12 -7.89
N GLU A 264 -6.54 0.65 -7.83
CA GLU A 264 -6.18 1.87 -8.54
C GLU A 264 -6.45 1.75 -10.04
N ARG A 265 -6.02 0.64 -10.67
CA ARG A 265 -6.13 0.41 -12.11
C ARG A 265 -7.59 0.17 -12.55
N GLU A 266 -8.30 -0.71 -11.85
CA GLU A 266 -9.57 -1.29 -12.30
C GLU A 266 -10.80 -0.55 -11.77
N VAL A 267 -10.66 0.17 -10.65
CA VAL A 267 -11.75 0.91 -10.00
C VAL A 267 -11.54 2.40 -10.19
N ILE A 268 -10.45 2.95 -9.65
CA ILE A 268 -10.26 4.40 -9.59
C ILE A 268 -10.01 4.96 -11.00
N ARG A 269 -8.92 4.55 -11.64
CA ARG A 269 -8.51 5.07 -12.95
C ARG A 269 -9.53 4.77 -14.04
N LYS A 270 -10.14 3.59 -14.01
CA LYS A 270 -11.15 3.18 -15.00
C LYS A 270 -12.40 4.06 -14.96
N ASN A 271 -12.77 4.58 -13.80
CA ASN A 271 -14.04 5.32 -13.60
C ASN A 271 -13.84 6.80 -13.22
N SER A 272 -12.62 7.34 -13.28
CA SER A 272 -12.28 8.67 -12.73
C SER A 272 -13.00 9.85 -13.40
N LEU A 273 -13.34 9.73 -14.69
CA LEU A 273 -14.14 10.70 -15.45
C LEU A 273 -15.58 10.21 -15.73
N GLY A 274 -15.97 9.08 -15.13
CA GLY A 274 -17.25 8.43 -15.35
C GLY A 274 -18.36 8.92 -14.43
N LYS A 275 -19.44 8.12 -14.34
CA LYS A 275 -20.54 8.40 -13.41
C LYS A 275 -20.14 7.98 -12.01
N PHE A 276 -20.42 8.85 -11.02
CA PHE A 276 -20.16 8.55 -9.61
C PHE A 276 -20.78 7.22 -9.15
N ARG A 277 -22.01 6.91 -9.58
CA ARG A 277 -22.67 5.64 -9.26
C ARG A 277 -21.84 4.41 -9.68
N ASP A 278 -21.22 4.46 -10.85
CA ASP A 278 -20.45 3.34 -11.39
C ASP A 278 -19.13 3.20 -10.62
N LEU A 279 -18.47 4.32 -10.29
CA LEU A 279 -17.29 4.34 -9.43
C LEU A 279 -17.59 3.82 -8.02
N LEU A 280 -18.66 4.31 -7.39
CA LEU A 280 -19.10 3.87 -6.06
C LEU A 280 -19.39 2.36 -6.07
N GLY A 281 -20.11 1.87 -7.07
CA GLY A 281 -20.40 0.45 -7.24
C GLY A 281 -19.15 -0.40 -7.43
N ALA A 282 -18.21 0.07 -8.27
CA ALA A 282 -16.94 -0.62 -8.50
C ALA A 282 -16.07 -0.66 -7.23
N SER A 283 -16.02 0.45 -6.48
CA SER A 283 -15.30 0.55 -5.20
C SER A 283 -15.90 -0.39 -4.14
N ALA A 284 -17.23 -0.41 -4.00
CA ALA A 284 -17.93 -1.29 -3.05
C ALA A 284 -17.60 -2.78 -3.24
N HIS A 285 -17.39 -3.20 -4.48
CA HIS A 285 -17.13 -4.60 -4.85
C HIS A 285 -15.64 -4.88 -5.08
N SER A 286 -14.76 -3.90 -4.88
CA SER A 286 -13.32 -4.12 -5.09
C SER A 286 -12.76 -5.05 -4.01
N PRO A 287 -11.90 -6.02 -4.37
CA PRO A 287 -11.28 -6.90 -3.38
C PRO A 287 -10.52 -6.13 -2.29
N ALA A 288 -9.87 -5.01 -2.65
CA ALA A 288 -9.17 -4.16 -1.70
C ALA A 288 -10.14 -3.52 -0.69
N MET A 289 -11.26 -2.96 -1.15
CA MET A 289 -12.24 -2.30 -0.29
C MET A 289 -12.96 -3.30 0.62
N MET A 290 -13.32 -4.48 0.09
CA MET A 290 -13.94 -5.55 0.88
C MET A 290 -13.06 -6.04 2.02
N ILE A 291 -11.74 -6.11 1.81
CA ILE A 291 -10.78 -6.45 2.87
C ILE A 291 -10.56 -5.27 3.81
N TYR A 292 -10.46 -4.05 3.28
CA TYR A 292 -10.19 -2.84 4.06
C TYR A 292 -11.27 -2.59 5.11
N LEU A 293 -12.54 -2.76 4.73
CA LEU A 293 -13.65 -2.52 5.64
C LEU A 293 -14.12 -3.78 6.37
N ASP A 294 -13.38 -4.88 6.24
CA ASP A 294 -13.69 -6.19 6.80
C ASP A 294 -15.04 -6.78 6.33
N ASN A 295 -15.61 -6.26 5.24
CA ASN A 295 -16.84 -6.78 4.62
C ASN A 295 -16.69 -8.25 4.21
N ALA A 296 -15.49 -8.67 3.82
CA ALA A 296 -15.19 -10.05 3.49
C ALA A 296 -15.37 -11.03 4.67
N ASN A 297 -15.41 -10.54 5.91
CA ASN A 297 -15.63 -11.35 7.11
C ASN A 297 -17.08 -11.27 7.63
N ASN A 298 -17.99 -10.63 6.89
CA ASN A 298 -19.36 -10.42 7.30
C ASN A 298 -20.13 -11.76 7.32
N VAL A 299 -20.80 -12.08 8.43
CA VAL A 299 -21.55 -13.32 8.60
C VAL A 299 -22.98 -12.99 8.99
N ALA A 300 -23.95 -13.35 8.15
CA ALA A 300 -25.35 -13.23 8.49
C ALA A 300 -25.71 -14.16 9.67
N PRO A 301 -26.55 -13.73 10.62
CA PRO A 301 -27.10 -14.62 11.64
C PRO A 301 -27.80 -15.79 10.94
N GLN A 302 -27.30 -17.00 11.13
CA GLN A 302 -27.98 -18.19 10.63
C GLN A 302 -28.89 -18.76 11.73
N PRO A 303 -30.05 -19.33 11.38
CA PRO A 303 -30.83 -20.09 12.35
C PRO A 303 -29.95 -21.19 12.92
N GLU A 304 -29.90 -21.31 14.25
CA GLU A 304 -28.99 -22.24 14.92
C GLU A 304 -29.25 -23.68 14.45
N ASN A 305 -28.30 -24.24 13.70
CA ASN A 305 -28.29 -25.66 13.34
C ASN A 305 -27.12 -26.36 14.04
N PRO A 306 -27.36 -27.05 15.17
CA PRO A 306 -26.31 -27.68 15.96
C PRO A 306 -25.43 -28.68 15.19
N ARG A 307 -25.98 -29.34 14.14
CA ARG A 307 -25.22 -30.27 13.31
C ARG A 307 -24.22 -29.53 12.41
N ARG A 308 -24.66 -28.42 11.81
CA ARG A 308 -23.81 -27.59 10.94
C ARG A 308 -22.69 -26.92 11.73
N GLU A 309 -23.00 -26.49 12.95
CA GLU A 309 -22.01 -25.88 13.86
C GLU A 309 -20.96 -26.90 14.31
N LYS A 310 -21.37 -28.11 14.71
CA LYS A 310 -20.44 -29.21 15.02
C LYS A 310 -19.56 -29.57 13.82
N MET A 311 -20.12 -29.63 12.61
CA MET A 311 -19.36 -29.90 11.39
C MET A 311 -18.33 -28.80 11.11
N ARG A 312 -18.73 -27.53 11.25
CA ARG A 312 -17.84 -26.37 11.11
C ARG A 312 -16.70 -26.41 12.12
N GLN A 313 -17.00 -26.70 13.39
CA GLN A 313 -16.00 -26.82 14.45
C GLN A 313 -15.03 -27.97 14.18
N ALA A 314 -15.54 -29.15 13.80
CA ALA A 314 -14.71 -30.29 13.44
C ALA A 314 -13.79 -30.01 12.24
N MET A 315 -14.30 -29.28 11.24
CA MET A 315 -13.49 -28.83 10.10
C MET A 315 -12.38 -27.87 10.53
N MET A 316 -12.69 -26.89 11.38
CA MET A 316 -11.69 -25.96 11.92
C MET A 316 -10.65 -26.70 12.76
N ASP A 317 -11.05 -27.64 13.59
CA ASP A 317 -10.11 -28.43 14.40
C ASP A 317 -9.22 -29.33 13.53
N ARG A 318 -9.76 -29.88 12.43
CA ARG A 318 -8.95 -30.61 11.44
C ARG A 318 -7.95 -29.70 10.73
N MET A 319 -8.35 -28.48 10.36
CA MET A 319 -7.46 -27.49 9.76
C MET A 319 -6.37 -27.02 10.75
N ALA A 320 -6.72 -26.85 12.02
CA ALA A 320 -5.77 -26.49 13.07
C ALA A 320 -4.71 -27.59 13.30
N LYS A 321 -5.09 -28.87 13.14
CA LYS A 321 -4.18 -30.01 13.33
C LYS A 321 -3.35 -30.35 12.08
N ASN A 322 -3.98 -30.35 10.91
CA ASN A 322 -3.43 -30.94 9.69
C ASN A 322 -3.25 -29.92 8.55
N GLY A 323 -3.63 -28.66 8.72
CA GLY A 323 -3.43 -27.62 7.71
C GLY A 323 -1.95 -27.30 7.49
N ASP A 324 -1.62 -26.62 6.40
CA ASP A 324 -0.28 -26.06 6.22
C ASP A 324 -0.02 -24.98 7.31
N PRO A 325 1.25 -24.60 7.54
CA PRO A 325 1.63 -23.66 8.59
C PRO A 325 0.84 -22.35 8.60
N LEU A 326 0.54 -21.78 7.43
CA LEU A 326 -0.25 -20.55 7.34
C LEU A 326 -1.70 -20.81 7.74
N THR A 327 -2.32 -21.90 7.26
CA THR A 327 -3.68 -22.30 7.66
C THR A 327 -3.78 -22.50 9.17
N GLN A 328 -2.82 -23.20 9.79
CA GLN A 328 -2.81 -23.40 11.25
C GLN A 328 -2.79 -22.07 12.00
N ALA A 329 -1.94 -21.12 11.57
CA ALA A 329 -1.83 -19.79 12.17
C ALA A 329 -3.11 -18.95 12.01
N VAL A 330 -3.77 -19.04 10.84
CA VAL A 330 -5.03 -18.32 10.58
C VAL A 330 -6.17 -18.91 11.41
N VAL A 331 -6.28 -20.23 11.53
CA VAL A 331 -7.35 -20.87 12.31
C VAL A 331 -7.22 -20.53 13.80
N ALA A 332 -5.99 -20.47 14.33
CA ALA A 332 -5.74 -20.07 15.72
C ALA A 332 -6.22 -18.65 16.04
N THR A 333 -6.22 -17.74 15.06
CA THR A 333 -6.59 -16.32 15.25
C THR A 333 -8.06 -16.02 14.95
N LYS A 334 -8.75 -16.84 14.15
CA LYS A 334 -10.16 -16.64 13.76
C LYS A 334 -11.21 -17.15 14.76
N ARG A 335 -10.82 -17.83 15.85
CA ARG A 335 -11.75 -18.24 16.91
C ARG A 335 -12.31 -17.00 17.63
N GLY A 336 -13.53 -16.58 17.29
CA GLY A 336 -14.32 -15.60 18.06
C GLY A 336 -14.74 -14.30 17.35
N LYS A 337 -14.36 -14.06 16.09
CA LYS A 337 -14.80 -12.87 15.33
C LYS A 337 -15.83 -13.24 14.27
N GLN A 338 -17.10 -13.37 14.65
CA GLN A 338 -18.21 -13.57 13.72
C GLN A 338 -19.38 -12.66 14.12
N GLY A 339 -19.87 -11.87 13.17
CA GLY A 339 -20.98 -10.94 13.36
C GLY A 339 -21.22 -10.09 12.11
N LEU A 340 -22.30 -9.31 12.14
CA LEU A 340 -22.58 -8.31 11.13
C LEU A 340 -21.56 -7.17 11.21
N ASN A 341 -20.99 -6.80 10.06
CA ASN A 341 -20.07 -5.69 9.93
C ASN A 341 -20.76 -4.51 9.23
N GLU A 342 -20.78 -3.36 9.91
CA GLU A 342 -21.43 -2.12 9.46
C GLU A 342 -20.43 -1.05 8.97
N ASN A 343 -19.12 -1.33 8.99
CA ASN A 343 -18.09 -0.33 8.67
C ASN A 343 -18.33 0.32 7.31
N TYR A 344 -18.69 -0.45 6.27
CA TYR A 344 -18.97 0.11 4.95
C TYR A 344 -20.19 1.03 4.92
N ALA A 345 -21.26 0.67 5.62
CA ALA A 345 -22.45 1.51 5.73
C ALA A 345 -22.13 2.81 6.47
N ARG A 346 -21.33 2.73 7.53
CA ARG A 346 -20.88 3.91 8.29
C ARG A 346 -19.99 4.82 7.46
N GLU A 347 -18.98 4.28 6.77
CA GLU A 347 -18.07 5.05 5.92
C GLU A 347 -18.82 5.77 4.79
N ILE A 348 -19.80 5.11 4.16
CA ILE A 348 -20.67 5.80 3.18
C ILE A 348 -21.44 6.95 3.84
N MET A 349 -21.99 6.77 5.03
CA MET A 349 -22.78 7.82 5.69
C MET A 349 -21.93 8.97 6.24
N GLU A 350 -20.70 8.69 6.69
CA GLU A 350 -19.78 9.66 7.29
C GLU A 350 -18.94 10.43 6.24
N LEU A 351 -18.64 9.83 5.07
CA LEU A 351 -17.91 10.50 3.98
C LEU A 351 -18.76 11.47 3.14
N HIS A 352 -20.08 11.54 3.40
CA HIS A 352 -21.04 12.33 2.61
C HIS A 352 -21.77 13.44 3.41
N THR A 353 -21.26 13.81 4.60
CA THR A 353 -21.68 15.01 5.35
C THR A 353 -20.54 15.99 5.47
#